data_AF-A0A100ILF6-F1
#
_entry.id   AF-A0A100ILF6-F1
#
_cell.length_a   1.000
_cell.length_b   1.000
_cell.length_c   1.000
_cell.angle_alpha   90.00
_cell.angle_beta   90.00
_cell.angle_gamma   90.00
#
_symmetry.space_group_name_H-M   'P 1'
#
loop_
_entity.id
_entity.type
_entity.pdbx_description
1 polymer ?
#
loop_
_entity_poly.entity_id
_entity_poly.type
_entity_poly.pdbx_seq_one_letter_code
_entity_poly.pdbx_strand_id
1 'polypeptide(L)'
;MCIALLSTAHPSYPLIIINNRDEYIRRPTSPAGWWPSPESNILGGRDLAREPHGTWMGVTREGKVAVLTNYRENTSEQAIGAKSRGAIVCSWLAAPSDEKRSTREYVQDMVASPTARNVGGFSLLCGYINEPLAIVSNRSSTMDQIAWVATKSGQTLGLSNTVFEDRSWPKILDGERLMNEAIATHVQAGEDEDALITRFLDMLSTNTLPTLSEDATAEDYLPYFRKSIFIPVLGAHEKPPKPADTVSPVCVDSTHANGAAGGEHHAMDLSFLHGPYGTQQQTVVLVSDDGRVRYFERTLYDNDANAIPIGQGDRSFEFHVGQHSNEADRIS
;
A
#
# COMPACT_ATOMS: atom_id res chain seq x y z
N MET A 1 -6.52 -1.84 8.21
CA MET A 1 -5.27 -2.62 8.23
C MET A 1 -5.13 -3.24 6.86
N CYS A 2 -4.32 -2.65 5.98
CA CYS A 2 -4.11 -3.09 4.59
C CYS A 2 -3.80 -4.59 4.39
N ILE A 3 -4.01 -5.06 3.16
CA ILE A 3 -3.53 -6.37 2.70
C ILE A 3 -2.97 -6.24 1.29
N ALA A 4 -1.84 -6.89 1.04
CA ALA A 4 -1.29 -7.09 -0.28
C ALA A 4 -1.12 -8.59 -0.53
N LEU A 5 -1.45 -9.05 -1.73
CA LEU A 5 -1.27 -10.43 -2.16
C LEU A 5 -0.51 -10.42 -3.48
N LEU A 6 0.41 -11.38 -3.62
CA LEU A 6 1.22 -11.60 -4.80
C LEU A 6 1.02 -13.03 -5.29
N SER A 7 0.92 -13.23 -6.60
CA SER A 7 0.94 -14.56 -7.20
C SER A 7 1.77 -14.63 -8.47
N THR A 8 2.41 -15.77 -8.67
CA THR A 8 3.09 -16.20 -9.90
C THR A 8 2.45 -17.47 -10.47
N ALA A 9 1.22 -17.79 -10.04
CA ALA A 9 0.53 -19.04 -10.38
C ALA A 9 -0.24 -18.99 -11.70
N HIS A 10 -0.54 -17.79 -12.22
CA HIS A 10 -1.28 -17.64 -13.46
C HIS A 10 -0.40 -17.95 -14.68
N PRO A 11 -0.85 -18.73 -15.67
CA PRO A 11 -0.04 -19.15 -16.81
C PRO A 11 0.36 -18.01 -17.77
N SER A 12 -0.44 -16.95 -17.87
CA SER A 12 -0.17 -15.79 -18.74
C SER A 12 0.31 -14.54 -17.99
N TYR A 13 0.32 -14.58 -16.65
CA TYR A 13 0.71 -13.43 -15.82
C TYR A 13 1.76 -13.89 -14.81
N PRO A 14 3.06 -13.85 -15.15
CA PRO A 14 4.14 -14.29 -14.26
C PRO A 14 4.20 -13.52 -12.94
N LEU A 15 3.59 -12.33 -12.87
CA LEU A 15 3.43 -11.57 -11.65
C LEU A 15 2.05 -10.90 -11.61
N ILE A 16 1.30 -11.19 -10.54
CA ILE A 16 0.07 -10.52 -10.16
C ILE A 16 0.27 -9.95 -8.76
N ILE A 17 -0.08 -8.67 -8.56
CA ILE A 17 -0.12 -8.04 -7.24
C ILE A 17 -1.48 -7.38 -7.05
N ILE A 18 -2.17 -7.70 -5.95
CA ILE A 18 -3.44 -7.07 -5.58
C ILE A 18 -3.35 -6.48 -4.17
N ASN A 19 -4.00 -5.34 -3.93
CA ASN A 19 -3.89 -4.62 -2.67
C ASN A 19 -5.20 -3.94 -2.27
N ASN A 20 -5.54 -4.00 -0.98
CA ASN A 20 -6.46 -3.06 -0.34
C ASN A 20 -5.66 -2.09 0.52
N ARG A 21 -5.91 -0.78 0.32
CA ARG A 21 -5.53 0.26 1.27
C ARG A 21 -6.68 0.54 2.20
N ASP A 22 -6.53 0.11 3.45
CA ASP A 22 -7.47 0.40 4.52
C ASP A 22 -6.93 1.54 5.38
N GLU A 23 -7.68 2.63 5.46
CA GLU A 23 -7.23 3.86 6.13
C GLU A 23 -8.43 4.76 6.48
N TYR A 24 -8.23 5.75 7.36
CA TYR A 24 -9.22 6.79 7.62
C TYR A 24 -9.66 7.48 6.33
N ILE A 25 -10.94 7.40 5.98
CA ILE A 25 -11.49 7.82 4.68
C ILE A 25 -11.17 9.28 4.36
N ARG A 26 -11.10 10.14 5.39
CA ARG A 26 -10.76 11.55 5.26
C ARG A 26 -9.27 11.83 5.11
N ARG A 27 -8.40 10.80 5.12
CA ARG A 27 -6.97 10.95 4.87
C ARG A 27 -6.78 11.21 3.37
N PRO A 28 -6.45 12.45 2.97
CA PRO A 28 -6.53 12.83 1.58
C PRO A 28 -5.50 12.06 0.74
N THR A 29 -5.95 11.61 -0.43
CA THR A 29 -5.09 10.96 -1.42
C THR A 29 -5.29 11.57 -2.80
N SER A 30 -4.28 11.45 -3.67
CA SER A 30 -4.48 11.63 -5.10
C SER A 30 -4.96 10.33 -5.72
N PRO A 31 -5.84 10.37 -6.74
CA PRO A 31 -6.11 9.21 -7.58
C PRO A 31 -4.82 8.63 -8.17
N ALA A 32 -4.79 7.34 -8.48
CA ALA A 32 -3.69 6.75 -9.23
C ALA A 32 -3.49 7.46 -10.57
N GLY A 33 -2.23 7.75 -10.88
CA GLY A 33 -1.79 8.34 -12.14
C GLY A 33 -0.28 8.44 -12.20
N TRP A 34 0.25 8.78 -13.38
CA TRP A 34 1.67 9.13 -13.51
C TRP A 34 1.96 10.40 -12.72
N TRP A 35 3.02 10.37 -11.92
CA TRP A 35 3.38 11.49 -11.07
C TRP A 35 3.84 12.70 -11.89
N PRO A 36 3.72 13.92 -11.35
CA PRO A 36 4.33 15.08 -11.97
C PRO A 36 5.86 14.97 -11.97
N SER A 37 6.50 15.75 -12.85
CA SER A 37 7.96 15.93 -12.85
C SER A 37 8.46 16.41 -11.47
N PRO A 38 9.63 15.93 -10.99
CA PRO A 38 10.61 15.10 -11.71
C PRO A 38 10.33 13.59 -11.70
N GLU A 39 9.47 13.06 -10.84
CA GLU A 39 9.22 11.62 -10.69
C GLU A 39 8.18 11.05 -11.69
N SER A 40 8.13 11.60 -12.90
CA SER A 40 7.12 11.25 -13.93
C SER A 40 7.17 9.81 -14.45
N ASN A 41 8.18 9.03 -14.05
CA ASN A 41 8.29 7.61 -14.32
C ASN A 41 7.51 6.74 -13.33
N ILE A 42 6.93 7.31 -12.26
CA ILE A 42 6.20 6.58 -11.21
C ILE A 42 4.69 6.65 -11.46
N LEU A 43 4.03 5.49 -11.40
CA LEU A 43 2.58 5.33 -11.42
C LEU A 43 2.09 4.84 -10.07
N GLY A 44 1.12 5.55 -9.49
CA GLY A 44 0.41 5.16 -8.27
C GLY A 44 -0.25 6.34 -7.59
N GLY A 45 -1.10 6.09 -6.59
CA GLY A 45 -1.68 7.15 -5.76
C GLY A 45 -0.65 7.78 -4.82
N ARG A 46 -0.90 9.02 -4.38
CA ARG A 46 -0.08 9.73 -3.39
C ARG A 46 -0.89 10.01 -2.13
N ASP A 47 -0.25 9.85 -0.98
CA ASP A 47 -0.76 10.28 0.31
C ASP A 47 -0.52 11.79 0.45
N LEU A 48 -1.60 12.57 0.44
CA LEU A 48 -1.55 14.03 0.47
C LEU A 48 -1.53 14.58 1.90
N ALA A 49 -1.63 13.73 2.93
CA ALA A 49 -1.79 14.16 4.31
C ALA A 49 -0.49 14.74 4.91
N ARG A 50 0.68 14.33 4.40
CA ARG A 50 2.00 14.77 4.91
C ARG A 50 2.98 14.97 3.77
N GLU A 51 3.73 16.06 3.80
CA GLU A 51 4.93 16.25 2.95
C GLU A 51 6.04 15.25 3.34
N PRO A 52 6.80 14.69 2.39
CA PRO A 52 6.87 15.01 0.95
C PRO A 52 5.87 14.25 0.05
N HIS A 53 4.68 13.90 0.57
CA HIS A 53 3.66 13.10 -0.09
C HIS A 53 4.13 11.71 -0.50
N GLY A 54 4.03 10.77 0.45
CA GLY A 54 4.42 9.38 0.26
C GLY A 54 3.46 8.59 -0.63
N THR A 55 3.73 7.31 -0.83
CA THR A 55 2.78 6.36 -1.44
C THR A 55 2.78 5.04 -0.68
N TRP A 56 1.71 4.26 -0.81
CA TRP A 56 1.61 2.90 -0.26
C TRP A 56 1.96 1.84 -1.30
N MET A 57 1.79 2.14 -2.58
CA MET A 57 2.02 1.22 -3.69
C MET A 57 2.31 1.99 -4.98
N GLY A 58 3.25 1.49 -5.78
CA GLY A 58 3.49 2.03 -7.12
C GLY A 58 4.33 1.13 -7.99
N VAL A 59 4.31 1.45 -9.29
CA VAL A 59 5.15 0.83 -10.32
C VAL A 59 5.85 1.90 -11.14
N THR A 60 6.99 1.61 -11.76
CA THR A 60 7.67 2.55 -12.67
C THR A 60 7.78 2.01 -14.08
N ARG A 61 8.01 2.91 -15.07
CA ARG A 61 8.26 2.52 -16.46
C ARG A 61 9.50 1.63 -16.62
N GLU A 62 10.46 1.73 -15.71
CA GLU A 62 11.65 0.88 -15.65
C GLU A 62 11.39 -0.47 -14.96
N GLY A 63 10.17 -0.70 -14.49
CA GLY A 63 9.75 -1.96 -13.91
C GLY A 63 10.00 -2.08 -12.41
N LYS A 64 10.30 -0.99 -11.70
CA LYS A 64 10.33 -1.05 -10.24
C LYS A 64 8.91 -1.22 -9.72
N VAL A 65 8.71 -2.11 -8.76
CA VAL A 65 7.46 -2.24 -8.01
C VAL A 65 7.74 -2.12 -6.52
N ALA A 66 6.83 -1.48 -5.79
CA ALA A 66 6.81 -1.54 -4.34
C ALA A 66 5.39 -1.46 -3.78
N VAL A 67 5.15 -2.17 -2.68
CA VAL A 67 3.94 -2.07 -1.85
C VAL A 67 4.31 -2.22 -0.38
N LEU A 68 3.68 -1.43 0.48
CA LEU A 68 3.97 -1.40 1.91
C LEU A 68 2.71 -1.64 2.76
N THR A 69 2.83 -2.53 3.75
CA THR A 69 1.85 -2.73 4.82
C THR A 69 2.45 -2.31 6.16
N ASN A 70 1.76 -1.44 6.90
CA ASN A 70 2.22 -0.97 8.21
C ASN A 70 2.08 -2.08 9.26
N TYR A 71 2.95 -2.23 10.23
CA TYR A 71 2.66 -3.09 11.38
C TYR A 71 1.56 -2.50 12.24
N ARG A 72 0.76 -3.39 12.84
CA ARG A 72 -0.11 -3.02 13.95
C ARG A 72 0.76 -2.72 15.16
N GLU A 73 0.86 -1.45 15.51
CA GLU A 73 1.50 -0.99 16.73
C GLU A 73 0.47 -0.82 17.84
N ASN A 74 0.93 -0.81 19.10
CA ASN A 74 0.04 -0.72 20.26
C ASN A 74 -0.36 0.72 20.61
N THR A 75 0.36 1.73 20.11
CA THR A 75 0.04 3.14 20.33
C THR A 75 0.15 3.98 19.05
N SER A 76 -0.59 5.09 19.00
CA SER A 76 -0.60 6.02 17.87
C SER A 76 0.76 6.71 17.67
N GLU A 77 1.49 6.99 18.74
CA GLU A 77 2.84 7.60 18.67
C GLU A 77 3.83 6.67 17.96
N GLN A 78 3.76 5.36 18.26
CA GLN A 78 4.54 4.33 17.57
C GLN A 78 4.12 4.20 16.10
N ALA A 79 2.83 4.38 15.82
CA ALA A 79 2.29 4.31 14.47
C ALA A 79 2.65 5.54 13.61
N ILE A 80 2.81 6.74 14.18
CA ILE A 80 3.08 7.96 13.40
C ILE A 80 4.55 8.01 12.93
N GLY A 81 5.49 7.61 13.81
CA GLY A 81 6.93 7.64 13.56
C GLY A 81 7.50 9.03 13.21
N ALA A 82 8.83 9.18 13.28
CA ALA A 82 9.48 10.43 12.89
C ALA A 82 9.45 10.70 11.37
N LYS A 83 9.34 9.65 10.56
CA LYS A 83 9.25 9.72 9.08
C LYS A 83 8.02 8.95 8.59
N SER A 84 7.37 9.44 7.54
CA SER A 84 6.28 8.73 6.88
C SER A 84 6.78 7.42 6.27
N ARG A 85 6.11 6.29 6.55
CA ARG A 85 6.39 5.00 5.90
C ARG A 85 6.24 5.06 4.39
N GLY A 86 5.36 5.91 3.87
CA GLY A 86 5.21 6.11 2.43
C GLY A 86 6.47 6.68 1.76
N ALA A 87 7.32 7.38 2.51
CA ALA A 87 8.61 7.84 1.97
C ALA A 87 9.58 6.68 1.69
N ILE A 88 9.41 5.54 2.34
CA ILE A 88 10.22 4.33 2.08
C ILE A 88 9.87 3.77 0.71
N VAL A 89 8.57 3.69 0.39
CA VAL A 89 8.11 3.27 -0.94
C VAL A 89 8.63 4.24 -2.01
N CYS A 90 8.52 5.55 -1.78
CA CYS A 90 9.08 6.55 -2.68
C CYS A 90 10.59 6.39 -2.86
N SER A 91 11.34 6.08 -1.80
CA SER A 91 12.80 5.97 -1.89
C SER A 91 13.28 4.84 -2.81
N TRP A 92 12.49 3.77 -2.99
CA TRP A 92 12.76 2.73 -3.98
C TRP A 92 12.37 3.19 -5.39
N LEU A 93 11.12 3.65 -5.54
CA LEU A 93 10.53 3.99 -6.84
C LEU A 93 11.25 5.18 -7.50
N ALA A 94 11.58 6.21 -6.72
CA ALA A 94 12.25 7.43 -7.20
C ALA A 94 13.79 7.33 -7.22
N ALA A 95 14.38 6.19 -6.82
CA ALA A 95 15.83 6.04 -6.92
C ALA A 95 16.27 6.18 -8.40
N PRO A 96 17.36 6.91 -8.70
CA PRO A 96 17.88 7.04 -10.06
C PRO A 96 18.12 5.69 -10.75
N SER A 97 18.02 5.69 -12.08
CA SER A 97 18.17 4.50 -12.94
C SER A 97 19.51 4.44 -13.68
N ASP A 98 20.32 5.50 -13.58
CA ASP A 98 21.60 5.69 -14.27
C ASP A 98 22.65 4.65 -13.89
N GLU A 99 22.60 4.17 -12.65
CA GLU A 99 23.27 2.94 -12.21
C GLU A 99 22.18 2.03 -11.67
N LYS A 100 21.70 1.05 -12.45
CA LYS A 100 20.66 0.08 -12.02
C LYS A 100 21.07 -0.62 -10.72
N ARG A 101 20.74 0.00 -9.61
CA ARG A 101 20.95 -0.53 -8.27
C ARG A 101 20.06 -1.74 -8.11
N SER A 102 20.65 -2.89 -7.78
CA SER A 102 19.89 -4.12 -7.60
C SER A 102 18.95 -4.03 -6.41
N THR A 103 17.85 -4.80 -6.45
CA THR A 103 16.95 -5.00 -5.30
C THR A 103 17.73 -5.40 -4.05
N ARG A 104 18.75 -6.25 -4.20
CA ARG A 104 19.59 -6.74 -3.09
C ARG A 104 20.40 -5.63 -2.44
N GLU A 105 21.07 -4.79 -3.23
CA GLU A 105 21.85 -3.66 -2.72
C GLU A 105 20.97 -2.64 -2.00
N TYR A 106 19.76 -2.39 -2.50
CA TYR A 106 18.81 -1.50 -1.83
C TYR A 106 18.36 -2.05 -0.48
N VAL A 107 18.01 -3.34 -0.42
CA VAL A 107 17.60 -3.99 0.83
C VAL A 107 18.75 -4.05 1.85
N GLN A 108 19.99 -4.29 1.39
CA GLN A 108 21.17 -4.26 2.25
C GLN A 108 21.35 -2.92 2.96
N ASP A 109 21.24 -1.81 2.23
CA ASP A 109 21.33 -0.48 2.83
C ASP A 109 20.16 -0.19 3.77
N MET A 110 18.95 -0.66 3.44
CA MET A 110 17.79 -0.50 4.31
C MET A 110 18.00 -1.21 5.65
N VAL A 111 18.47 -2.45 5.64
CA VAL A 111 18.76 -3.25 6.86
C VAL A 111 19.90 -2.63 7.66
N ALA A 112 20.91 -2.10 6.98
CA ALA A 112 22.05 -1.42 7.61
C ALA A 112 21.70 -0.04 8.18
N SER A 113 20.65 0.61 7.68
CA SER A 113 20.28 1.99 8.04
C SER A 113 19.70 2.09 9.46
N PRO A 114 20.37 2.79 10.39
CA PRO A 114 19.81 3.07 11.71
C PRO A 114 18.53 3.91 11.64
N THR A 115 18.40 4.73 10.59
CA THR A 115 17.23 5.59 10.37
C THR A 115 15.99 4.78 10.01
N ALA A 116 16.13 3.68 9.29
CA ALA A 116 15.01 2.80 8.94
C ALA A 116 14.42 2.12 10.20
N ARG A 117 15.26 1.82 11.19
CA ARG A 117 14.85 1.25 12.50
C ARG A 117 14.02 2.20 13.35
N ASN A 118 14.10 3.51 13.11
CA ASN A 118 13.36 4.55 13.84
C ASN A 118 12.01 4.91 13.19
N VAL A 119 11.59 4.19 12.15
CA VAL A 119 10.25 4.28 11.57
C VAL A 119 9.32 3.30 12.30
N GLY A 120 8.01 3.57 12.38
CA GLY A 120 7.04 2.57 12.84
C GLY A 120 7.14 1.30 12.00
N GLY A 121 6.82 0.13 12.57
CA GLY A 121 7.01 -1.15 11.90
C GLY A 121 6.31 -1.24 10.54
N PHE A 122 6.90 -1.96 9.59
CA PHE A 122 6.31 -2.23 8.27
C PHE A 122 6.85 -3.52 7.64
N SER A 123 6.11 -4.02 6.64
CA SER A 123 6.60 -4.90 5.59
C SER A 123 6.57 -4.16 4.25
N LEU A 124 7.68 -4.20 3.53
CA LEU A 124 7.82 -3.67 2.18
C LEU A 124 8.11 -4.83 1.24
N LEU A 125 7.24 -5.05 0.26
CA LEU A 125 7.55 -5.84 -0.92
C LEU A 125 8.13 -4.90 -1.97
N CYS A 126 9.34 -5.14 -2.46
CA CYS A 126 9.96 -4.32 -3.51
C CYS A 126 10.89 -5.13 -4.42
N GLY A 127 11.06 -4.65 -5.66
CA GLY A 127 12.04 -5.17 -6.59
C GLY A 127 11.74 -4.73 -8.02
N TYR A 128 12.42 -5.36 -8.98
CA TYR A 128 12.12 -5.20 -10.40
C TYR A 128 11.16 -6.30 -10.87
N ILE A 129 10.22 -5.91 -11.72
CA ILE A 129 9.40 -6.85 -12.50
C ILE A 129 10.34 -7.77 -13.28
N ASN A 130 9.97 -9.06 -13.36
CA ASN A 130 10.78 -10.15 -13.94
C ASN A 130 12.05 -10.53 -13.14
N GLU A 131 12.23 -9.99 -11.94
CA GLU A 131 13.25 -10.41 -10.98
C GLU A 131 12.60 -10.90 -9.67
N PRO A 132 13.32 -11.67 -8.84
CA PRO A 132 12.90 -11.95 -7.48
C PRO A 132 12.62 -10.66 -6.70
N LEU A 133 11.47 -10.61 -6.02
CA LEU A 133 11.09 -9.49 -5.17
C LEU A 133 11.49 -9.77 -3.73
N ALA A 134 11.91 -8.74 -3.01
CA ALA A 134 12.25 -8.84 -1.59
C ALA A 134 11.06 -8.41 -0.73
N ILE A 135 10.83 -9.13 0.37
CA ILE A 135 9.98 -8.70 1.47
C ILE A 135 10.90 -8.33 2.64
N VAL A 136 10.97 -7.04 2.94
CA VAL A 136 11.83 -6.46 3.99
C VAL A 136 11.00 -5.76 5.06
N SER A 137 11.46 -5.85 6.30
CA SER A 137 10.96 -5.07 7.41
C SER A 137 12.08 -4.23 8.02
N ASN A 138 11.75 -3.07 8.59
CA ASN A 138 12.69 -2.36 9.47
C ASN A 138 13.01 -3.06 10.79
N ARG A 139 12.30 -4.16 11.11
CA ARG A 139 12.65 -5.05 12.22
C ARG A 139 13.62 -6.16 11.81
N SER A 140 13.91 -6.32 10.51
CA SER A 140 14.96 -7.21 10.03
C SER A 140 16.33 -6.61 10.34
N SER A 141 17.19 -7.37 11.02
CA SER A 141 18.55 -6.98 11.42
C SER A 141 19.63 -7.60 10.54
N THR A 142 19.30 -8.64 9.77
CA THR A 142 20.22 -9.31 8.85
C THR A 142 19.56 -9.63 7.52
N MET A 143 20.37 -9.84 6.47
CA MET A 143 19.89 -10.24 5.15
C MET A 143 19.24 -11.62 5.12
N ASP A 144 19.59 -12.50 6.07
CA ASP A 144 19.02 -13.86 6.16
C ASP A 144 17.55 -13.85 6.59
N GLN A 145 17.05 -12.72 7.10
CA GLN A 145 15.66 -12.50 7.47
C GLN A 145 14.82 -11.92 6.33
N ILE A 146 15.39 -11.76 5.14
CA ILE A 146 14.68 -11.22 3.98
C ILE A 146 14.10 -12.37 3.18
N ALA A 147 12.78 -12.38 3.02
CA ALA A 147 12.12 -13.34 2.15
C ALA A 147 12.21 -12.88 0.69
N TRP A 148 12.67 -13.79 -0.18
CA TRP A 148 12.70 -13.59 -1.63
C TRP A 148 11.56 -14.36 -2.29
N VAL A 149 10.69 -13.63 -2.99
CA VAL A 149 9.46 -14.14 -3.58
C VAL A 149 9.46 -13.94 -5.09
N ALA A 150 8.47 -14.51 -5.79
CA ALA A 150 8.44 -14.55 -7.24
C ALA A 150 9.72 -15.16 -7.86
N THR A 151 10.33 -16.11 -7.16
CA THR A 151 11.56 -16.80 -7.63
C THR A 151 11.26 -17.94 -8.58
N LYS A 152 10.00 -18.38 -8.62
CA LYS A 152 9.48 -19.44 -9.50
C LYS A 152 7.98 -19.25 -9.70
N SER A 153 7.42 -19.89 -10.72
CA SER A 153 5.97 -19.96 -10.93
C SER A 153 5.27 -20.79 -9.84
N GLY A 154 3.97 -20.54 -9.68
CA GLY A 154 3.11 -21.29 -8.75
C GLY A 154 3.20 -20.84 -7.28
N GLN A 155 3.76 -19.67 -6.99
CA GLN A 155 3.78 -19.10 -5.64
C GLN A 155 2.61 -18.15 -5.46
N THR A 156 1.95 -18.19 -4.30
CA THR A 156 0.95 -17.18 -3.90
C THR A 156 1.22 -16.82 -2.44
N LEU A 157 1.43 -15.53 -2.17
CA LEU A 157 1.89 -15.02 -0.88
C LEU A 157 1.16 -13.75 -0.46
N GLY A 158 0.80 -13.66 0.81
CA GLY A 158 0.12 -12.52 1.39
C GLY A 158 0.92 -11.78 2.46
N LEU A 159 0.75 -10.45 2.46
CA LEU A 159 1.27 -9.51 3.43
C LEU A 159 0.12 -8.70 4.03
N SER A 160 0.18 -8.45 5.34
CA SER A 160 -0.75 -7.53 6.02
C SER A 160 -0.02 -6.80 7.13
N ASN A 161 -0.74 -6.30 8.13
CA ASN A 161 -0.19 -5.42 9.17
C ASN A 161 0.53 -6.18 10.30
N THR A 162 1.29 -7.21 9.94
CA THR A 162 2.11 -8.02 10.86
C THR A 162 3.42 -8.41 10.18
N VAL A 163 4.36 -8.97 10.95
CA VAL A 163 5.62 -9.51 10.40
C VAL A 163 5.31 -10.62 9.38
N PHE A 164 6.11 -10.74 8.33
CA PHE A 164 5.81 -11.62 7.20
C PHE A 164 5.63 -13.10 7.60
N GLU A 165 6.40 -13.54 8.59
CA GLU A 165 6.37 -14.90 9.14
C GLU A 165 5.12 -15.17 10.00
N ASP A 166 4.42 -14.13 10.46
CA ASP A 166 3.20 -14.28 11.25
C ASP A 166 2.01 -14.62 10.33
N ARG A 167 1.76 -15.92 10.21
CA ARG A 167 0.65 -16.49 9.43
C ARG A 167 -0.63 -16.67 10.25
N SER A 168 -0.71 -16.09 11.46
CA SER A 168 -1.86 -16.27 12.36
C SER A 168 -3.09 -15.42 11.98
N TRP A 169 -2.96 -14.50 11.03
CA TRP A 169 -4.03 -13.60 10.60
C TRP A 169 -4.89 -14.27 9.52
N PRO A 170 -6.18 -14.57 9.78
CA PRO A 170 -7.02 -15.32 8.84
C PRO A 170 -7.11 -14.66 7.46
N LYS A 171 -7.19 -13.32 7.40
CA LYS A 171 -7.26 -12.59 6.12
C LYS A 171 -6.11 -12.89 5.17
N ILE A 172 -4.94 -13.24 5.71
CA ILE A 172 -3.76 -13.57 4.90
C ILE A 172 -3.96 -14.95 4.25
N LEU A 173 -4.29 -15.96 5.05
CA LEU A 173 -4.50 -17.33 4.56
C LEU A 173 -5.72 -17.43 3.64
N ASP A 174 -6.81 -16.76 4.01
CA ASP A 174 -8.01 -16.66 3.18
C ASP A 174 -7.72 -15.91 1.89
N GLY A 175 -6.93 -14.83 1.94
CA GLY A 175 -6.50 -14.10 0.77
C GLY A 175 -5.71 -14.98 -0.20
N GLU A 176 -4.71 -15.73 0.28
CA GLU A 176 -3.93 -16.65 -0.57
C GLU A 176 -4.81 -17.73 -1.19
N ARG A 177 -5.72 -18.32 -0.41
CA ARG A 177 -6.65 -19.33 -0.91
C ARG A 177 -7.56 -18.75 -2.00
N LEU A 178 -8.24 -17.63 -1.72
CA LEU A 178 -9.15 -16.98 -2.66
C LEU A 178 -8.44 -16.50 -3.94
N MET A 179 -7.18 -16.05 -3.84
CA MET A 179 -6.39 -15.65 -5.01
C MET A 179 -6.13 -16.84 -5.93
N ASN A 180 -5.74 -18.00 -5.36
CA ASN A 180 -5.54 -19.22 -6.13
C ASN A 180 -6.85 -19.73 -6.76
N GLU A 181 -7.97 -19.67 -6.03
CA GLU A 181 -9.29 -20.04 -6.54
C GLU A 181 -9.74 -19.12 -7.69
N ALA A 182 -9.53 -17.81 -7.56
CA ALA A 182 -9.83 -16.83 -8.60
C ALA A 182 -9.02 -17.08 -9.87
N ILE A 183 -7.70 -17.30 -9.74
CA ILE A 183 -6.81 -17.64 -10.85
C ILE A 183 -7.24 -18.95 -11.51
N ALA A 184 -7.46 -20.01 -10.73
CA ALA A 184 -7.84 -21.31 -11.27
C ALA A 184 -9.17 -21.25 -12.02
N THR A 185 -10.16 -20.54 -11.47
CA THR A 185 -11.48 -20.38 -12.10
C THR A 185 -11.39 -19.58 -13.40
N HIS A 186 -10.64 -18.48 -13.40
CA HIS A 186 -10.39 -17.67 -14.60
C HIS A 186 -9.76 -18.50 -15.73
N VAL A 187 -8.69 -19.22 -15.42
CA VAL A 187 -7.97 -20.08 -16.38
C VAL A 187 -8.87 -21.20 -16.90
N GLN A 188 -9.65 -21.85 -16.02
CA GLN A 188 -10.57 -22.92 -16.42
C GLN A 188 -11.70 -22.40 -17.33
N ALA A 189 -12.20 -21.20 -17.07
CA ALA A 189 -13.26 -20.58 -17.85
C ALA A 189 -12.77 -19.99 -19.19
N GLY A 190 -11.45 -19.78 -19.36
CA GLY A 190 -10.89 -19.14 -20.55
C GLY A 190 -11.32 -17.68 -20.67
N GLU A 191 -11.42 -17.00 -19.53
CA GLU A 191 -11.89 -15.62 -19.42
C GLU A 191 -10.84 -14.60 -19.90
N ASP A 192 -11.31 -13.39 -20.24
CA ASP A 192 -10.41 -12.29 -20.62
C ASP A 192 -9.77 -11.61 -19.40
N GLU A 193 -8.92 -10.62 -19.68
CA GLU A 193 -8.19 -9.86 -18.66
C GLU A 193 -9.12 -9.07 -17.72
N ASP A 194 -10.16 -8.44 -18.25
CA ASP A 194 -11.08 -7.62 -17.47
C ASP A 194 -11.93 -8.48 -16.52
N ALA A 195 -12.28 -9.70 -16.92
CA ALA A 195 -12.89 -10.69 -16.04
C ALA A 195 -11.94 -11.11 -14.90
N LEU A 196 -10.63 -11.26 -15.16
CA LEU A 196 -9.65 -11.52 -14.09
C LEU A 196 -9.58 -10.36 -13.09
N ILE A 197 -9.52 -9.12 -13.59
CA ILE A 197 -9.55 -7.92 -12.74
C ILE A 197 -10.82 -7.91 -11.89
N THR A 198 -11.97 -8.19 -12.50
CA THR A 198 -13.27 -8.25 -11.79
C THR A 198 -13.24 -9.29 -10.67
N ARG A 199 -12.73 -10.50 -10.91
CA ARG A 199 -12.57 -11.54 -9.87
C ARG A 199 -11.72 -11.07 -8.71
N PHE A 200 -10.62 -10.37 -8.99
CA PHE A 200 -9.77 -9.84 -7.93
C PHE A 200 -10.44 -8.71 -7.16
N LEU A 201 -11.23 -7.85 -7.79
CA LEU A 201 -12.00 -6.81 -7.10
C LEU A 201 -13.10 -7.41 -6.21
N ASP A 202 -13.79 -8.46 -6.68
CA ASP A 202 -14.78 -9.19 -5.88
C ASP A 202 -14.11 -9.85 -4.66
N MET A 203 -12.97 -10.50 -4.89
CA MET A 203 -12.16 -11.08 -3.82
C MET A 203 -11.70 -10.02 -2.81
N LEU A 204 -11.16 -8.89 -3.28
CA LEU A 204 -10.75 -7.77 -2.44
C LEU A 204 -11.92 -7.13 -1.70
N SER A 205 -13.15 -7.43 -2.07
CA SER A 205 -14.38 -6.99 -1.41
C SER A 205 -14.94 -8.02 -0.40
N THR A 206 -14.18 -9.09 -0.11
CA THR A 206 -14.57 -10.12 0.86
C THR A 206 -14.59 -9.56 2.30
N ASN A 207 -15.79 -9.37 2.84
CA ASN A 207 -16.02 -8.92 4.21
C ASN A 207 -16.36 -10.09 5.14
N THR A 208 -15.58 -10.29 6.20
CA THR A 208 -15.81 -11.31 7.24
C THR A 208 -15.94 -10.71 8.64
N LEU A 209 -16.11 -9.39 8.75
CA LEU A 209 -16.34 -8.74 10.03
C LEU A 209 -17.65 -9.25 10.66
N PRO A 210 -17.68 -9.46 11.99
CA PRO A 210 -18.93 -9.76 12.68
C PRO A 210 -19.83 -8.53 12.67
N THR A 211 -21.14 -8.73 12.76
CA THR A 211 -22.06 -7.64 13.07
C THR A 211 -21.97 -7.34 14.57
N LEU A 212 -21.52 -6.14 14.93
CA LEU A 212 -21.56 -5.63 16.31
C LEU A 212 -22.83 -4.78 16.54
N SER A 213 -22.99 -4.22 17.73
CA SER A 213 -24.09 -3.30 18.04
C SER A 213 -24.10 -2.06 17.14
N GLU A 214 -25.26 -1.43 16.96
CA GLU A 214 -25.39 -0.20 16.16
C GLU A 214 -24.53 0.96 16.69
N ASP A 215 -24.26 0.99 18.00
CA ASP A 215 -23.41 1.99 18.64
C ASP A 215 -21.90 1.65 18.57
N ALA A 216 -21.51 0.56 17.89
CA ALA A 216 -20.12 0.16 17.81
C ALA A 216 -19.27 1.16 17.02
N THR A 217 -18.16 1.57 17.61
CA THR A 217 -17.17 2.48 17.05
C THR A 217 -16.22 1.75 16.10
N ALA A 218 -15.44 2.49 15.31
CA ALA A 218 -14.37 1.89 14.52
C ALA A 218 -13.34 1.13 15.40
N GLU A 219 -13.13 1.59 16.64
CA GLU A 219 -12.20 0.96 17.59
C GLU A 219 -12.68 -0.43 18.05
N ASP A 220 -13.99 -0.61 18.22
CA ASP A 220 -14.58 -1.90 18.60
C ASP A 220 -14.32 -2.99 17.55
N TYR A 221 -14.15 -2.59 16.29
CA TYR A 221 -13.84 -3.49 15.18
C TYR A 221 -12.34 -3.81 15.03
N LEU A 222 -11.42 -3.05 15.66
CA LEU A 222 -9.97 -3.22 15.51
C LEU A 222 -9.46 -4.66 15.74
N PRO A 223 -9.97 -5.44 16.72
CA PRO A 223 -9.55 -6.83 16.91
C PRO A 223 -9.93 -7.77 15.74
N TYR A 224 -10.91 -7.37 14.92
CA TYR A 224 -11.45 -8.15 13.81
C TYR A 224 -10.85 -7.78 12.45
N PHE A 225 -10.17 -6.63 12.32
CA PHE A 225 -9.52 -6.22 11.07
C PHE A 225 -8.49 -7.23 10.55
N ARG A 226 -7.88 -8.02 11.42
CA ARG A 226 -6.98 -9.14 11.03
C ARG A 226 -7.70 -10.32 10.36
N LYS A 227 -9.02 -10.36 10.38
CA LYS A 227 -9.84 -11.45 9.84
C LYS A 227 -10.46 -11.13 8.49
N SER A 228 -10.63 -9.85 8.16
CA SER A 228 -11.33 -9.41 6.96
C SER A 228 -10.38 -8.80 5.92
N ILE A 229 -10.61 -9.14 4.65
CA ILE A 229 -9.88 -8.57 3.50
C ILE A 229 -10.42 -7.16 3.22
N PHE A 230 -11.74 -7.03 3.20
CA PHE A 230 -12.45 -5.77 3.03
C PHE A 230 -12.94 -5.21 4.36
N ILE A 231 -12.78 -3.91 4.55
CA ILE A 231 -13.31 -3.17 5.70
C ILE A 231 -14.39 -2.21 5.16
N PRO A 232 -15.68 -2.43 5.42
CA PRO A 232 -16.72 -1.46 5.10
C PRO A 232 -16.45 -0.16 5.88
N VAL A 233 -17.11 0.94 5.52
CA VAL A 233 -16.96 2.17 6.30
C VAL A 233 -17.56 1.99 7.68
N LEU A 234 -16.72 2.15 8.69
CA LEU A 234 -17.07 2.12 10.11
C LEU A 234 -16.90 3.52 10.70
N GLY A 235 -17.69 3.87 11.72
CA GLY A 235 -17.57 5.16 12.41
C GLY A 235 -18.10 6.38 11.63
N ALA A 236 -18.93 6.20 10.58
CA ALA A 236 -19.48 7.30 9.77
C ALA A 236 -20.35 8.29 10.57
N HIS A 237 -20.90 7.86 11.70
CA HIS A 237 -21.75 8.67 12.58
C HIS A 237 -21.00 9.28 13.79
N GLU A 238 -19.70 8.99 13.95
CA GLU A 238 -18.91 9.55 15.03
C GLU A 238 -18.70 11.06 14.82
N LYS A 239 -19.04 11.87 15.83
CA LYS A 239 -18.77 13.31 15.81
C LYS A 239 -17.26 13.53 15.84
N PRO A 240 -16.70 14.46 15.03
CA PRO A 240 -15.29 14.79 15.12
C PRO A 240 -14.94 15.20 16.57
N PRO A 241 -13.76 14.81 17.08
CA PRO A 241 -13.34 15.18 18.42
C PRO A 241 -13.35 16.71 18.58
N LYS A 242 -13.69 17.20 19.78
CA LYS A 242 -13.64 18.64 20.05
C LYS A 242 -12.17 19.08 19.94
N PRO A 243 -11.87 20.32 19.51
CA PRO A 243 -10.50 20.82 19.41
C PRO A 243 -9.70 20.84 20.74
N ALA A 244 -10.32 20.48 21.87
CA ALA A 244 -9.64 20.27 23.15
C ALA A 244 -9.14 18.82 23.35
N ASP A 245 -9.60 17.86 22.55
CA ASP A 245 -9.23 16.44 22.61
C ASP A 245 -8.12 16.08 21.60
N THR A 246 -7.73 17.01 20.73
CA THR A 246 -6.50 16.89 19.95
C THR A 246 -5.33 16.98 20.91
N VAL A 247 -4.54 15.90 21.01
CA VAL A 247 -3.28 15.89 21.75
C VAL A 247 -2.48 17.12 21.35
N SER A 248 -2.35 18.08 22.26
CA SER A 248 -1.46 19.22 22.07
C SER A 248 -0.06 18.66 21.77
N PRO A 249 0.67 19.16 20.77
CA PRO A 249 2.02 18.71 20.56
C PRO A 249 2.79 19.01 21.84
N VAL A 250 3.17 17.97 22.58
CA VAL A 250 4.06 18.12 23.72
C VAL A 250 5.37 18.64 23.12
N CYS A 251 5.62 19.93 23.35
CA CYS A 251 6.88 20.58 23.05
C CYS A 251 7.98 19.72 23.64
N VAL A 252 8.82 19.15 22.77
CA VAL A 252 10.08 18.55 23.23
C VAL A 252 10.93 19.72 23.69
N ASP A 253 11.14 19.82 25.00
CA ASP A 253 12.01 20.80 25.63
C ASP A 253 13.38 20.78 24.95
N SER A 254 13.67 21.83 24.18
CA SER A 254 14.97 22.10 23.60
C SER A 254 15.86 22.74 24.67
N THR A 255 16.50 21.88 25.48
CA THR A 255 17.60 22.33 26.34
C THR A 255 18.92 22.31 25.57
N HIS A 256 19.35 23.53 25.18
CA HIS A 256 20.70 23.98 24.78
C HIS A 256 21.22 23.55 23.38
N ALA A 257 21.75 24.41 22.49
CA ALA A 257 22.05 25.84 22.53
C ALA A 257 22.30 26.40 21.10
N ASN A 258 21.95 27.67 20.92
CA ASN A 258 22.47 28.69 19.96
C ASN A 258 22.44 28.44 18.44
N GLY A 259 21.63 29.26 17.74
CA GLY A 259 21.91 29.70 16.37
C GLY A 259 20.68 29.92 15.51
N ALA A 260 20.19 31.16 15.48
CA ALA A 260 19.18 31.76 14.61
C ALA A 260 18.88 31.07 13.26
N ALA A 261 17.60 30.72 13.03
CA ALA A 261 16.85 30.98 11.80
C ALA A 261 15.36 30.68 12.06
N GLY A 262 14.48 31.66 11.86
CA GLY A 262 13.04 31.48 11.97
C GLY A 262 12.50 30.64 10.81
N GLY A 263 12.00 29.45 11.13
CA GLY A 263 11.12 28.68 10.26
C GLY A 263 9.77 28.53 10.95
N GLU A 264 8.69 28.93 10.27
CA GLU A 264 7.33 28.67 10.72
C GLU A 264 7.13 27.16 10.83
N HIS A 265 7.07 26.64 12.05
CA HIS A 265 6.61 25.28 12.30
C HIS A 265 5.10 25.23 12.05
N HIS A 266 4.68 24.90 10.83
CA HIS A 266 3.30 24.52 10.57
C HIS A 266 2.94 23.33 11.48
N ALA A 267 2.06 23.55 12.44
CA ALA A 267 1.48 22.47 13.24
C ALA A 267 0.83 21.46 12.28
N MET A 268 1.23 20.19 12.34
CA MET A 268 0.63 19.15 11.51
C MET A 268 -0.86 19.02 11.87
N ASP A 269 -1.74 19.19 10.89
CA ASP A 269 -3.16 18.86 11.04
C ASP A 269 -3.29 17.34 11.15
N LEU A 270 -3.67 16.83 12.33
CA LEU A 270 -3.85 15.40 12.59
C LEU A 270 -5.33 14.99 12.57
N SER A 271 -6.23 15.88 12.14
CA SER A 271 -7.68 15.60 12.09
C SER A 271 -8.05 14.40 11.22
N PHE A 272 -7.20 14.07 10.22
CA PHE A 272 -7.34 12.89 9.38
C PHE A 272 -7.13 11.54 10.10
N LEU A 273 -6.65 11.53 11.35
CA LEU A 273 -6.49 10.32 12.16
C LEU A 273 -7.78 9.92 12.90
N HIS A 274 -8.88 10.61 12.64
CA HIS A 274 -10.16 10.37 13.28
C HIS A 274 -11.31 10.35 12.25
N GLY A 275 -12.43 9.75 12.64
CA GLY A 275 -13.62 9.65 11.81
C GLY A 275 -13.68 8.33 11.01
N PRO A 276 -14.42 8.30 9.89
CA PRO A 276 -14.74 7.06 9.21
C PRO A 276 -13.48 6.31 8.77
N TYR A 277 -13.45 5.01 9.01
CA TYR A 277 -12.36 4.11 8.64
C TYR A 277 -12.87 3.01 7.71
N GLY A 278 -12.11 2.67 6.67
CA GLY A 278 -12.49 1.58 5.77
C GLY A 278 -11.48 1.36 4.64
N THR A 279 -11.79 0.42 3.75
CA THR A 279 -11.05 0.22 2.51
C THR A 279 -11.33 1.40 1.57
N GLN A 280 -10.28 2.15 1.22
CA GLN A 280 -10.38 3.31 0.32
C GLN A 280 -10.09 2.95 -1.13
N GLN A 281 -9.06 2.14 -1.35
CA GLN A 281 -8.54 1.84 -2.67
C GLN A 281 -8.26 0.35 -2.82
N GLN A 282 -8.60 -0.16 -4.00
CA GLN A 282 -8.34 -1.53 -4.43
C GLN A 282 -7.47 -1.48 -5.68
N THR A 283 -6.28 -2.04 -5.62
CA THR A 283 -5.32 -2.01 -6.72
C THR A 283 -5.10 -3.43 -7.24
N VAL A 284 -5.04 -3.59 -8.57
CA VAL A 284 -4.69 -4.82 -9.28
C VAL A 284 -3.59 -4.49 -10.29
N VAL A 285 -2.47 -5.20 -10.21
CA VAL A 285 -1.37 -5.12 -11.16
C VAL A 285 -1.17 -6.49 -11.78
N LEU A 286 -1.31 -6.56 -13.10
CA LEU A 286 -1.05 -7.75 -13.90
C LEU A 286 0.18 -7.47 -14.76
N VAL A 287 1.16 -8.37 -14.73
CA VAL A 287 2.33 -8.34 -15.61
C VAL A 287 2.28 -9.58 -16.48
N SER A 288 2.32 -9.41 -17.81
CA SER A 288 2.44 -10.51 -18.77
C SER A 288 3.90 -10.84 -19.09
N ASP A 289 4.13 -12.00 -19.71
CA ASP A 289 5.47 -12.52 -20.04
C ASP A 289 6.30 -11.61 -20.96
N ASP A 290 5.63 -10.77 -21.75
CA ASP A 290 6.26 -9.78 -22.63
C ASP A 290 6.64 -8.47 -21.92
N GLY A 291 6.39 -8.39 -20.61
CA GLY A 291 6.68 -7.21 -19.80
C GLY A 291 5.64 -6.09 -19.91
N ARG A 292 4.47 -6.34 -20.52
CA ARG A 292 3.31 -5.42 -20.41
C ARG A 292 2.78 -5.46 -18.99
N VAL A 293 2.47 -4.28 -18.47
CA VAL A 293 1.90 -4.05 -17.14
C VAL A 293 0.53 -3.42 -17.33
N ARG A 294 -0.49 -4.08 -16.79
CA ARG A 294 -1.82 -3.52 -16.56
C ARG A 294 -1.92 -3.10 -15.11
N TYR A 295 -2.02 -1.80 -14.84
CA TYR A 295 -2.27 -1.25 -13.51
C TYR A 295 -3.70 -0.75 -13.45
N PHE A 296 -4.50 -1.32 -12.56
CA PHE A 296 -5.89 -0.94 -12.31
C PHE A 296 -6.04 -0.53 -10.85
N GLU A 297 -6.69 0.60 -10.60
CA GLU A 297 -7.08 1.03 -9.25
C GLU A 297 -8.53 1.47 -9.23
N ARG A 298 -9.27 1.02 -8.22
CA ARG A 298 -10.60 1.49 -7.88
C ARG A 298 -10.54 2.30 -6.59
N THR A 299 -10.91 3.57 -6.68
CA THR A 299 -11.16 4.41 -5.49
C THR A 299 -12.62 4.30 -5.10
N LEU A 300 -12.89 3.89 -3.86
CA LEU A 300 -14.24 3.63 -3.34
C LEU A 300 -14.89 4.86 -2.70
N TYR A 301 -14.09 5.83 -2.23
CA TYR A 301 -14.55 7.03 -1.54
C TYR A 301 -13.76 8.25 -1.98
N ASP A 302 -14.42 9.41 -2.06
CA ASP A 302 -13.75 10.69 -2.27
C ASP A 302 -13.14 11.24 -0.96
N ASN A 303 -12.42 12.36 -1.05
CA ASN A 303 -11.77 12.99 0.11
C ASN A 303 -12.78 13.58 1.11
N ASP A 304 -14.06 13.70 0.75
CA ASP A 304 -15.16 14.13 1.62
C ASP A 304 -15.89 12.94 2.27
N ALA A 305 -15.37 11.71 2.07
CA ALA A 305 -15.91 10.45 2.54
C ALA A 305 -17.27 10.05 1.92
N ASN A 306 -17.58 10.55 0.73
CA ASN A 306 -18.72 10.07 -0.04
C ASN A 306 -18.32 8.83 -0.83
N ALA A 307 -19.22 7.84 -0.87
CA ALA A 307 -19.03 6.66 -1.71
C ALA A 307 -19.02 7.05 -3.19
N ILE A 308 -18.01 6.59 -3.92
CA ILE A 308 -17.93 6.74 -5.37
C ILE A 308 -18.64 5.54 -6.01
N PRO A 309 -19.59 5.75 -6.94
CA PRO A 309 -20.23 4.64 -7.65
C PRO A 309 -19.19 3.76 -8.37
N ILE A 310 -19.41 2.44 -8.34
CA ILE A 310 -18.55 1.47 -9.01
C ILE A 310 -18.36 1.88 -10.49
N GLY A 311 -17.11 1.87 -10.95
CA GLY A 311 -16.73 2.30 -12.31
C GLY A 311 -16.37 3.78 -12.42
N GLN A 312 -16.85 4.67 -11.53
CA GLN A 312 -16.53 6.11 -11.61
C GLN A 312 -15.19 6.46 -10.95
N GLY A 313 -14.78 5.67 -9.95
CA GLY A 313 -13.49 5.78 -9.27
C GLY A 313 -12.41 4.90 -9.90
N ASP A 314 -12.74 4.19 -10.98
CA ASP A 314 -11.82 3.25 -11.62
C ASP A 314 -10.83 4.01 -12.52
N ARG A 315 -9.58 3.57 -12.48
CA ARG A 315 -8.48 4.08 -13.29
C ARG A 315 -7.69 2.89 -13.81
N SER A 316 -7.36 2.91 -15.09
CA SER A 316 -6.58 1.84 -15.69
C SER A 316 -5.50 2.38 -16.62
N PHE A 317 -4.32 1.81 -16.48
CA PHE A 317 -3.13 2.20 -17.21
C PHE A 317 -2.46 0.94 -17.78
N GLU A 318 -1.90 1.08 -18.97
CA GLU A 318 -1.16 0.02 -19.62
C GLU A 318 0.15 0.57 -20.18
N PHE A 319 1.25 -0.12 -19.94
CA PHE A 319 2.57 0.24 -20.46
C PHE A 319 3.47 -0.99 -20.52
N HIS A 320 4.61 -0.90 -21.22
CA HIS A 320 5.62 -1.96 -21.23
C HIS A 320 6.86 -1.52 -20.44
N VAL A 321 7.38 -2.42 -19.60
CA VAL A 321 8.61 -2.19 -18.84
C VAL A 321 9.79 -2.00 -19.81
N GLY A 322 10.56 -0.93 -19.61
CA GLY A 322 11.78 -0.65 -20.36
C GLY A 322 11.56 -0.06 -21.76
N GLN A 323 10.30 0.14 -22.19
CA GLN A 323 10.00 0.96 -23.36
C GLN A 323 9.73 2.40 -22.92
N HIS A 324 10.60 3.34 -23.33
CA HIS A 324 10.29 4.76 -23.20
C HIS A 324 9.09 5.06 -24.11
N SER A 325 7.94 5.35 -23.51
CA SER A 325 6.74 5.76 -24.25
C SER A 325 7.02 7.09 -24.94
N ASN A 326 7.21 7.06 -26.26
CA ASN A 326 7.02 8.23 -27.10
C ASN A 326 5.51 8.53 -27.13
N GLU A 327 5.13 9.68 -26.57
CA GLU A 327 3.86 10.40 -26.75
C GLU A 327 2.52 9.67 -26.47
N ALA A 328 1.78 10.26 -25.52
CA ALA A 328 0.32 10.20 -25.36
C ALA A 328 -0.29 8.85 -24.93
N ASP A 329 -0.19 8.56 -23.63
CA ASP A 329 -1.09 7.62 -22.95
C ASP A 329 -2.55 8.09 -23.16
N ARG A 330 -3.31 7.34 -23.96
CA ARG A 330 -4.75 7.52 -24.11
C ARG A 330 -5.44 7.04 -22.83
N ILE A 331 -6.02 7.98 -22.08
CA ILE A 331 -7.03 7.68 -21.08
C ILE A 331 -8.29 7.24 -21.86
N SER A 332 -8.66 5.97 -21.76
CA SER A 332 -9.95 5.45 -22.19
C SER A 332 -10.92 5.43 -21.02
#